data_AF-I4W2Q8-F1
#
_entry.id   AF-I4W2Q8-F1
#
_cell.length_a   1.000
_cell.length_b   1.000
_cell.length_c   1.000
_cell.angle_alpha   90.00
_cell.angle_beta   90.00
_cell.angle_gamma   90.00
#
_symmetry.space_group_name_H-M   'P 1'
#
loop_
_entity.id
_entity.type
_entity.pdbx_description
1 polymer ?
#
loop_
_entity_poly.entity_id
_entity_poly.type
_entity_poly.pdbx_seq_one_letter_code
_entity_poly.pdbx_strand_id
1 'polypeptide(L)'
;MNKIYSKVWNKSLGMLVVASELASASGKGGASKRLRASVAAAGLALALGAGQVSAAQFEADPAGNPVVAPVVGMGGTAGGQSAEAGDFATAIGYEAQATGIYSLAMGTNAQSLGMLAVAVGNGSQAGGAASMALGAASDASGSVATAIGNDSKATGALAIAVGPSSRATGDLSLALGVNSEASGTGSMALGLGAQASSANSLAVGGYSVASGGESVALGGIGENGTVATQATGLRSTALGTASQSSGQQAAAVGYMAQADSYNGIALGSGSHVESGAYEAVALGSNSIADRD
;
A
#
# COMPACT_ATOMS: atom_id res chain seq x y z
N MET A 1 -5.52 -67.51 -29.13
CA MET A 1 -5.25 -66.05 -29.20
C MET A 1 -5.88 -65.39 -27.98
N ASN A 2 -5.13 -65.16 -26.90
CA ASN A 2 -5.68 -64.54 -25.70
C ASN A 2 -5.38 -63.03 -25.69
N LYS A 3 -6.44 -62.21 -25.69
CA LYS A 3 -6.36 -60.76 -25.46
C LYS A 3 -6.84 -60.50 -24.03
N ILE A 4 -5.90 -60.35 -23.09
CA ILE A 4 -6.20 -59.93 -21.72
C ILE A 4 -5.62 -58.53 -21.57
N TYR A 5 -6.50 -57.52 -21.59
CA TYR A 5 -6.15 -56.12 -21.42
C TYR A 5 -7.22 -55.45 -20.56
N SER A 6 -6.81 -54.77 -19.49
CA SER A 6 -7.71 -53.93 -18.71
C SER A 6 -7.54 -52.47 -19.13
N LYS A 7 -8.64 -51.73 -19.19
CA LYS A 7 -8.62 -50.30 -19.51
C LYS A 7 -8.62 -49.52 -18.21
N VAL A 8 -7.62 -48.67 -18.01
CA VAL A 8 -7.44 -47.87 -16.79
C VAL A 8 -7.41 -46.39 -17.17
N TRP A 9 -8.15 -45.57 -16.43
CA TRP A 9 -8.16 -44.12 -16.62
C TRP A 9 -6.90 -43.49 -16.01
N ASN A 10 -6.06 -42.84 -16.82
CA ASN A 10 -4.86 -42.18 -16.33
C ASN A 10 -5.14 -40.69 -16.08
N LYS A 11 -5.21 -40.30 -14.81
CA LYS A 11 -5.51 -38.92 -14.38
C LYS A 11 -4.43 -37.91 -14.78
N SER A 12 -3.19 -38.33 -15.00
CA SER A 12 -2.11 -37.41 -15.37
C SER A 12 -2.10 -37.07 -16.87
N LEU A 13 -2.69 -37.93 -17.72
CA LEU A 13 -2.76 -37.73 -19.17
C LEU A 13 -4.19 -37.43 -19.68
N GLY A 14 -5.20 -37.55 -18.81
CA GLY A 14 -6.59 -37.22 -19.15
C GLY A 14 -7.26 -38.19 -20.13
N MET A 15 -6.77 -39.43 -20.24
CA MET A 15 -7.30 -40.41 -21.21
C MET A 15 -7.28 -41.86 -20.69
N LEU A 16 -8.08 -42.73 -21.33
CA LEU A 16 -8.20 -44.15 -21.01
C LEU A 16 -7.07 -44.94 -21.70
N VAL A 17 -6.23 -45.61 -20.91
CA VAL A 17 -5.04 -46.32 -21.41
C VAL A 17 -5.18 -47.82 -21.16
N VAL A 18 -4.63 -48.64 -22.07
CA VAL A 18 -4.73 -50.10 -22.01
C VAL A 18 -3.50 -50.68 -21.32
N ALA A 19 -3.69 -51.35 -20.18
CA ALA A 19 -2.62 -51.99 -19.42
C ALA A 19 -2.68 -53.52 -19.55
N SER A 20 -1.53 -54.15 -19.75
CA SER A 20 -1.37 -55.61 -19.74
C SER A 20 -1.14 -56.08 -18.29
N GLU A 21 -1.86 -57.12 -17.85
CA GLU A 21 -1.81 -57.67 -16.47
C GLU A 21 -0.43 -58.24 -16.06
N LEU A 22 0.56 -58.28 -16.96
CA LEU A 22 1.89 -58.83 -16.68
C LEU A 22 2.93 -57.80 -16.21
N ALA A 23 2.56 -56.52 -16.07
CA ALA A 23 3.48 -55.51 -15.54
C ALA A 23 3.47 -55.50 -14.01
N SER A 24 4.43 -56.19 -13.38
CA SER A 24 4.71 -56.08 -11.93
C SER A 24 5.91 -55.17 -11.68
N ALA A 25 5.77 -54.19 -10.77
CA ALA A 25 6.86 -53.33 -10.35
C ALA A 25 7.76 -54.05 -9.33
N SER A 26 9.01 -54.34 -9.72
CA SER A 26 10.05 -54.93 -8.86
C SER A 26 10.97 -53.82 -8.34
N GLY A 27 11.03 -53.61 -7.02
CA GLY A 27 12.00 -52.71 -6.38
C GLY A 27 11.89 -52.56 -4.86
N LYS A 28 12.59 -53.44 -4.12
CA LYS A 28 13.03 -53.41 -2.70
C LYS A 28 12.31 -52.45 -1.72
N GLY A 29 11.38 -52.99 -0.92
CA GLY A 29 10.84 -52.35 0.29
C GLY A 29 11.83 -52.39 1.46
N GLY A 30 12.62 -51.33 1.62
CA GLY A 30 13.41 -51.04 2.82
C GLY A 30 12.57 -50.27 3.85
N ALA A 31 12.77 -50.61 5.13
CA ALA A 31 11.97 -50.19 6.27
C ALA A 31 11.62 -48.68 6.32
N SER A 32 10.35 -48.36 6.09
CA SER A 32 9.75 -47.10 6.54
C SER A 32 9.16 -47.34 7.93
N LYS A 33 9.71 -46.63 8.92
CA LYS A 33 9.10 -46.51 10.26
C LYS A 33 7.61 -46.26 10.06
N ARG A 34 6.79 -47.17 10.56
CA ARG A 34 5.36 -46.91 10.74
C ARG A 34 5.25 -45.79 11.77
N LEU A 35 5.22 -44.54 11.31
CA LEU A 35 4.54 -43.49 12.07
C LEU A 35 3.09 -43.94 12.13
N ARG A 36 2.73 -44.56 13.26
CA ARG A 36 1.36 -44.50 13.75
C ARG A 36 1.09 -43.03 14.02
N ALA A 37 0.66 -42.30 12.99
CA ALA A 37 -0.02 -41.03 13.18
C ALA A 37 -1.33 -41.38 13.86
N SER A 38 -1.33 -41.32 15.19
CA SER A 38 -2.54 -41.21 15.97
C SER A 38 -3.35 -40.08 15.36
N VAL A 39 -4.57 -40.40 14.95
CA VAL A 39 -5.62 -39.42 14.68
C VAL A 39 -5.84 -38.66 16.00
N ALA A 40 -5.09 -37.60 16.21
CA ALA A 40 -5.51 -36.50 17.05
C ALA A 40 -6.21 -35.54 16.09
N ALA A 41 -7.52 -35.38 16.30
CA ALA A 41 -8.32 -34.42 15.57
C ALA A 41 -7.62 -33.06 15.60
N ALA A 42 -7.09 -32.62 14.46
CA ALA A 42 -6.84 -31.21 14.21
C ALA A 42 -8.21 -30.54 14.11
N GLY A 43 -8.84 -30.33 15.26
CA GLY A 43 -9.89 -29.35 15.40
C GLY A 43 -9.25 -28.02 15.04
N LEU A 44 -9.62 -27.47 13.90
CA LEU A 44 -9.45 -26.06 13.59
C LEU A 44 -10.31 -25.29 14.61
N ALA A 45 -9.78 -25.10 15.81
CA ALA A 45 -10.41 -24.29 16.84
C ALA A 45 -10.22 -22.83 16.43
N LEU A 46 -11.23 -22.26 15.77
CA LEU A 46 -11.52 -20.84 15.91
C LEU A 46 -11.88 -20.60 17.38
N ALA A 47 -10.86 -20.41 18.21
CA ALA A 47 -11.02 -19.95 19.58
C ALA A 47 -11.30 -18.44 19.58
N LEU A 48 -12.45 -18.04 19.05
CA LEU A 48 -13.11 -16.78 19.39
C LEU A 48 -13.98 -17.07 20.63
N GLY A 49 -13.33 -17.17 21.78
CA GLY A 49 -13.98 -17.33 23.06
C GLY A 49 -13.18 -16.56 24.09
N ALA A 50 -13.85 -15.70 24.86
CA ALA A 50 -13.30 -14.88 25.94
C ALA A 50 -12.78 -15.71 27.14
N GLY A 51 -11.88 -16.64 26.88
CA GLY A 51 -11.09 -17.35 27.88
C GLY A 51 -9.67 -16.82 27.80
N GLN A 52 -9.13 -16.37 28.93
CA GLN A 52 -7.70 -16.11 29.05
C GLN A 52 -6.95 -17.28 28.42
N VAL A 53 -6.07 -17.00 27.46
CA VAL A 53 -5.08 -17.98 27.00
C VAL A 53 -4.18 -18.27 28.21
N SER A 54 -4.61 -19.20 29.05
CA SER A 54 -3.78 -19.79 30.08
C SER A 54 -2.64 -20.45 29.34
N ALA A 55 -1.42 -19.92 29.52
CA ALA A 55 -0.14 -20.47 29.13
C ALA A 55 -0.27 -21.76 28.31
N ALA A 56 -0.44 -21.64 26.99
CA ALA A 56 -0.11 -22.75 26.11
C ALA A 56 1.33 -23.12 26.47
N GLN A 57 1.57 -24.36 26.89
CA GLN A 57 2.88 -24.80 27.37
C GLN A 57 3.90 -24.57 26.26
N PHE A 58 4.68 -23.48 26.36
CA PHE A 58 5.76 -23.21 25.44
C PHE A 58 6.90 -24.15 25.80
N GLU A 59 6.90 -25.35 25.21
CA GLU A 59 8.03 -26.25 25.28
C GLU A 59 9.27 -25.57 24.69
N ALA A 60 10.40 -25.72 25.37
CA ALA A 60 11.69 -25.21 24.90
C ALA A 60 11.93 -25.60 23.44
N ASP A 61 12.65 -24.76 22.68
CA ASP A 61 13.07 -25.15 21.34
C ASP A 61 13.89 -26.48 21.39
N PRO A 62 14.12 -27.16 20.26
CA PRO A 62 14.92 -28.39 20.24
C PRO A 62 16.37 -28.22 20.78
N ALA A 63 16.82 -26.98 20.99
CA ALA A 63 18.11 -26.63 21.57
C ALA A 63 18.04 -26.29 23.07
N GLY A 64 16.85 -26.35 23.69
CA GLY A 64 16.64 -26.09 25.12
C GLY A 64 16.53 -24.61 25.51
N ASN A 65 16.37 -23.70 24.54
CA ASN A 65 16.22 -22.27 24.82
C ASN A 65 14.81 -21.96 25.36
N PRO A 66 14.70 -21.08 26.38
CA PRO A 66 13.40 -20.68 26.90
C PRO A 66 12.64 -19.87 25.85
N VAL A 67 11.44 -20.33 25.54
CA VAL A 67 10.51 -19.60 24.68
C VAL A 67 9.92 -18.47 25.51
N VAL A 68 10.09 -17.20 25.08
CA VAL A 68 9.52 -16.06 25.79
C VAL A 68 8.00 -16.13 25.69
N ALA A 69 7.34 -16.28 26.85
CA ALA A 69 5.90 -16.31 26.94
C ALA A 69 5.31 -14.97 26.50
N PRO A 70 4.13 -14.97 25.86
CA PRO A 70 3.46 -13.75 25.47
C PRO A 70 3.03 -12.93 26.69
N VAL A 71 3.08 -11.62 26.57
CA VAL A 71 2.59 -10.67 27.57
C VAL A 71 1.15 -10.30 27.22
N VAL A 72 0.22 -10.41 28.17
CA VAL A 72 -1.21 -10.21 27.92
C VAL A 72 -1.84 -9.32 29.00
N GLY A 73 -2.39 -8.19 28.57
CA GLY A 73 -3.21 -7.28 29.36
C GLY A 73 -4.61 -7.82 29.62
N MET A 74 -5.41 -7.07 30.38
CA MET A 74 -6.77 -7.47 30.75
C MET A 74 -7.64 -7.65 29.50
N GLY A 75 -8.19 -8.85 29.31
CA GLY A 75 -9.05 -9.15 28.16
C GLY A 75 -8.33 -9.17 26.81
N GLY A 76 -6.99 -9.10 26.80
CA GLY A 76 -6.19 -9.21 25.59
C GLY A 76 -6.03 -10.65 25.11
N THR A 77 -5.59 -10.80 23.86
CA THR A 77 -5.20 -12.09 23.27
C THR A 77 -3.87 -11.95 22.57
N ALA A 78 -2.92 -12.83 22.90
CA ALA A 78 -1.62 -12.89 22.24
C ALA A 78 -1.35 -14.32 21.75
N GLY A 79 -1.03 -14.46 20.46
CA GLY A 79 -0.76 -15.73 19.81
C GLY A 79 0.52 -15.66 18.97
N GLY A 80 1.56 -16.35 19.40
CA GLY A 80 2.88 -16.31 18.77
C GLY A 80 3.97 -16.17 19.82
N GLN A 81 5.20 -16.56 19.46
CA GLN A 81 6.34 -16.38 20.35
C GLN A 81 6.62 -14.89 20.55
N SER A 82 6.87 -14.48 21.80
CA SER A 82 7.18 -13.09 22.15
C SER A 82 6.10 -12.08 21.73
N ALA A 83 4.85 -12.54 21.52
CA ALA A 83 3.75 -11.64 21.21
C ALA A 83 3.31 -10.87 22.46
N GLU A 84 2.99 -9.59 22.31
CA GLU A 84 2.50 -8.73 23.40
C GLU A 84 1.15 -8.13 23.03
N ALA A 85 0.16 -8.29 23.89
CA ALA A 85 -1.15 -7.65 23.75
C ALA A 85 -1.46 -6.85 25.03
N GLY A 86 -1.80 -5.58 24.88
CA GLY A 86 -2.33 -4.73 25.95
C GLY A 86 -3.79 -5.05 26.29
N ASP A 87 -4.44 -4.14 27.02
CA ASP A 87 -5.83 -4.32 27.45
C ASP A 87 -6.79 -4.35 26.25
N PHE A 88 -7.63 -5.38 26.20
CA PHE A 88 -8.58 -5.65 25.13
C PHE A 88 -7.96 -5.68 23.72
N ALA A 89 -6.65 -5.89 23.62
CA ALA A 89 -5.92 -5.91 22.36
C ALA A 89 -5.75 -7.34 21.82
N THR A 90 -5.45 -7.47 20.53
CA THR A 90 -5.17 -8.76 19.89
C THR A 90 -3.84 -8.70 19.15
N ALA A 91 -2.88 -9.55 19.50
CA ALA A 91 -1.58 -9.67 18.84
C ALA A 91 -1.38 -11.10 18.31
N ILE A 92 -1.21 -11.27 17.00
CA ILE A 92 -1.02 -12.59 16.36
C ILE A 92 0.21 -12.57 15.45
N GLY A 93 1.27 -13.30 15.82
CA GLY A 93 2.52 -13.41 15.05
C GLY A 93 3.76 -13.46 15.95
N TYR A 94 4.90 -13.88 15.38
CA TYR A 94 6.20 -13.80 16.04
C TYR A 94 6.54 -12.32 16.31
N GLU A 95 6.78 -11.95 17.57
CA GLU A 95 7.07 -10.57 18.01
C GLU A 95 6.00 -9.53 17.62
N ALA A 96 4.74 -9.97 17.43
CA ALA A 96 3.63 -9.04 17.22
C ALA A 96 3.33 -8.26 18.52
N GLN A 97 3.17 -6.94 18.43
CA GLN A 97 2.94 -6.05 19.57
C GLN A 97 1.67 -5.24 19.35
N ALA A 98 0.62 -5.54 20.09
CA ALA A 98 -0.62 -4.77 20.14
C ALA A 98 -0.74 -4.08 21.50
N THR A 99 0.09 -3.07 21.77
CA THR A 99 0.18 -2.42 23.10
C THR A 99 -0.86 -1.33 23.32
N GLY A 100 -1.48 -0.83 22.25
CA GLY A 100 -2.61 0.10 22.35
C GLY A 100 -3.86 -0.57 22.91
N ILE A 101 -4.65 0.16 23.72
CA ILE A 101 -5.94 -0.34 24.21
C ILE A 101 -6.89 -0.55 23.02
N TYR A 102 -7.59 -1.69 22.97
CA TYR A 102 -8.47 -2.08 21.85
C TYR A 102 -7.75 -2.18 20.49
N SER A 103 -6.44 -2.42 20.48
CA SER A 103 -5.65 -2.48 19.24
C SER A 103 -5.57 -3.90 18.65
N LEU A 104 -5.23 -3.99 17.36
CA LEU A 104 -5.01 -5.24 16.63
C LEU A 104 -3.64 -5.22 15.95
N ALA A 105 -2.76 -6.17 16.25
CA ALA A 105 -1.52 -6.42 15.52
C ALA A 105 -1.53 -7.85 14.94
N MET A 106 -1.38 -8.00 13.62
CA MET A 106 -1.33 -9.31 12.97
C MET A 106 -0.18 -9.39 11.96
N GLY A 107 0.73 -10.34 12.16
CA GLY A 107 1.92 -10.55 11.33
C GLY A 107 3.19 -10.54 12.16
N THR A 108 4.25 -11.12 11.62
CA THR A 108 5.58 -11.09 12.25
C THR A 108 6.05 -9.65 12.42
N ASN A 109 6.43 -9.25 13.63
CA ASN A 109 6.85 -7.88 13.96
C ASN A 109 5.78 -6.78 13.66
N ALA A 110 4.49 -7.13 13.56
CA ALA A 110 3.44 -6.12 13.44
C ALA A 110 3.30 -5.33 14.76
N GLN A 111 3.18 -4.01 14.67
CA GLN A 111 3.17 -3.09 15.82
C GLN A 111 1.93 -2.21 15.77
N SER A 112 0.95 -2.48 16.63
CA SER A 112 -0.21 -1.63 16.87
C SER A 112 -0.08 -0.93 18.22
N LEU A 113 0.45 0.28 18.21
CA LEU A 113 0.90 1.01 19.40
C LEU A 113 -0.14 2.04 19.87
N GLY A 114 -0.95 2.56 18.95
CA GLY A 114 -2.00 3.52 19.25
C GLY A 114 -3.27 2.88 19.83
N MET A 115 -4.01 3.62 20.65
CA MET A 115 -5.35 3.22 21.07
C MET A 115 -6.25 3.05 19.84
N LEU A 116 -7.04 1.97 19.76
CA LEU A 116 -7.90 1.61 18.61
C LEU A 116 -7.13 1.40 17.28
N ALA A 117 -5.80 1.26 17.32
CA ALA A 117 -5.00 1.11 16.11
C ALA A 117 -5.06 -0.30 15.53
N VAL A 118 -4.82 -0.44 14.23
CA VAL A 118 -4.80 -1.72 13.52
C VAL A 118 -3.54 -1.82 12.66
N ALA A 119 -2.66 -2.78 12.95
CA ALA A 119 -1.48 -3.09 12.16
C ALA A 119 -1.57 -4.53 11.62
N VAL A 120 -1.60 -4.70 10.30
CA VAL A 120 -1.69 -6.02 9.65
C VAL A 120 -0.65 -6.13 8.55
N GLY A 121 0.31 -7.03 8.72
CA GLY A 121 1.42 -7.26 7.79
C GLY A 121 2.75 -7.38 8.51
N ASN A 122 3.72 -8.04 7.87
CA ASN A 122 5.06 -8.18 8.43
C ASN A 122 5.72 -6.80 8.61
N GLY A 123 6.11 -6.46 9.84
CA GLY A 123 6.71 -5.16 10.16
C GLY A 123 5.79 -3.96 9.95
N SER A 124 4.47 -4.16 9.85
CA SER A 124 3.50 -3.05 9.80
C SER A 124 3.48 -2.29 11.13
N GLN A 125 3.28 -0.97 11.08
CA GLN A 125 3.25 -0.11 12.26
C GLN A 125 2.06 0.84 12.22
N ALA A 126 1.15 0.71 13.18
CA ALA A 126 0.06 1.64 13.44
C ALA A 126 0.35 2.38 14.77
N GLY A 127 1.07 3.50 14.66
CA GLY A 127 1.57 4.27 15.82
C GLY A 127 0.59 5.32 16.35
N GLY A 128 -0.26 5.86 15.49
CA GLY A 128 -1.24 6.88 15.85
C GLY A 128 -2.50 6.31 16.52
N ALA A 129 -3.18 7.13 17.34
CA ALA A 129 -4.49 6.76 17.85
C ALA A 129 -5.50 6.61 16.70
N ALA A 130 -6.28 5.53 16.73
CA ALA A 130 -7.23 5.11 15.70
C ALA A 130 -6.61 5.02 14.28
N SER A 131 -5.32 4.73 14.17
CA SER A 131 -4.65 4.58 12.87
C SER A 131 -4.73 3.15 12.33
N MET A 132 -4.57 3.01 11.01
CA MET A 132 -4.64 1.71 10.33
C MET A 132 -3.47 1.54 9.38
N ALA A 133 -2.63 0.52 9.59
CA ALA A 133 -1.53 0.12 8.73
C ALA A 133 -1.80 -1.29 8.18
N LEU A 134 -2.03 -1.43 6.87
CA LEU A 134 -2.32 -2.69 6.19
C LEU A 134 -1.32 -2.93 5.05
N GLY A 135 -0.40 -3.85 5.26
CA GLY A 135 0.65 -4.21 4.30
C GLY A 135 2.00 -4.40 4.99
N ALA A 136 2.89 -5.19 4.39
CA ALA A 136 4.23 -5.37 4.93
C ALA A 136 4.97 -4.02 4.97
N ALA A 137 5.60 -3.70 6.11
CA ALA A 137 6.28 -2.42 6.36
C ALA A 137 5.41 -1.15 6.16
N SER A 138 4.08 -1.27 6.17
CA SER A 138 3.20 -0.08 6.18
C SER A 138 3.34 0.69 7.49
N ASP A 139 3.28 2.03 7.44
CA ASP A 139 3.44 2.93 8.58
C ASP A 139 2.27 3.93 8.61
N ALA A 140 1.40 3.80 9.62
CA ALA A 140 0.35 4.75 9.95
C ALA A 140 0.63 5.37 11.33
N SER A 141 1.68 6.19 11.43
CA SER A 141 2.09 6.90 12.64
C SER A 141 1.28 8.17 12.93
N GLY A 142 0.57 8.73 11.96
CA GLY A 142 -0.34 9.85 12.18
C GLY A 142 -1.62 9.45 12.94
N SER A 143 -2.18 10.35 13.75
CA SER A 143 -3.47 10.08 14.41
C SER A 143 -4.59 10.00 13.37
N VAL A 144 -5.44 8.97 13.46
CA VAL A 144 -6.52 8.67 12.49
C VAL A 144 -5.97 8.47 11.06
N ALA A 145 -4.68 8.18 10.92
CA ALA A 145 -4.06 7.97 9.62
C ALA A 145 -4.32 6.55 9.09
N THR A 146 -4.36 6.40 7.77
CA THR A 146 -4.57 5.10 7.11
C THR A 146 -3.49 4.87 6.06
N ALA A 147 -2.66 3.84 6.24
CA ALA A 147 -1.65 3.38 5.29
C ALA A 147 -2.02 1.98 4.77
N ILE A 148 -2.24 1.84 3.46
CA ILE A 148 -2.58 0.56 2.82
C ILE A 148 -1.63 0.30 1.66
N GLY A 149 -0.83 -0.76 1.76
CA GLY A 149 0.16 -1.16 0.75
C GLY A 149 1.53 -1.44 1.38
N ASN A 150 2.35 -2.21 0.67
CA ASN A 150 3.72 -2.46 1.10
C ASN A 150 4.52 -1.15 1.15
N ASP A 151 5.17 -0.87 2.28
CA ASP A 151 5.95 0.37 2.51
C ASP A 151 5.14 1.68 2.31
N SER A 152 3.81 1.61 2.41
CA SER A 152 2.95 2.81 2.43
C SER A 152 3.13 3.59 3.74
N LYS A 153 3.12 4.92 3.67
CA LYS A 153 3.40 5.81 4.81
C LYS A 153 2.35 6.91 4.94
N ALA A 154 1.55 6.85 5.99
CA ALA A 154 0.59 7.87 6.38
C ALA A 154 1.03 8.46 7.74
N THR A 155 1.91 9.46 7.71
CA THR A 155 2.56 10.02 8.91
C THR A 155 1.94 11.34 9.37
N GLY A 156 1.17 12.01 8.51
CA GLY A 156 0.39 13.19 8.89
C GLY A 156 -0.89 12.83 9.65
N ALA A 157 -1.41 13.74 10.47
CA ALA A 157 -2.70 13.54 11.13
C ALA A 157 -3.82 13.47 10.07
N LEU A 158 -4.75 12.52 10.21
CA LEU A 158 -5.83 12.25 9.26
C LEU A 158 -5.34 11.96 7.83
N ALA A 159 -4.06 11.60 7.65
CA ALA A 159 -3.49 11.32 6.34
C ALA A 159 -3.91 9.94 5.82
N ILE A 160 -4.07 9.81 4.50
CA ILE A 160 -4.44 8.56 3.84
C ILE A 160 -3.42 8.25 2.75
N ALA A 161 -2.67 7.16 2.89
CA ALA A 161 -1.73 6.64 1.90
C ALA A 161 -2.20 5.27 1.41
N VAL A 162 -2.53 5.15 0.13
CA VAL A 162 -3.03 3.90 -0.47
C VAL A 162 -2.24 3.58 -1.73
N GLY A 163 -1.45 2.51 -1.68
CA GLY A 163 -0.60 2.02 -2.75
C GLY A 163 0.80 1.67 -2.23
N PRO A 164 1.50 0.72 -2.86
CA PRO A 164 2.91 0.44 -2.56
C PRO A 164 3.77 1.71 -2.58
N SER A 165 4.54 1.94 -1.51
CA SER A 165 5.40 3.12 -1.34
C SER A 165 4.69 4.47 -1.51
N SER A 166 3.37 4.53 -1.35
CA SER A 166 2.63 5.80 -1.26
C SER A 166 2.97 6.55 0.02
N ARG A 167 2.99 7.88 -0.02
CA ARG A 167 3.46 8.75 1.07
C ARG A 167 2.51 9.92 1.29
N ALA A 168 1.70 9.86 2.33
CA ALA A 168 0.86 10.95 2.80
C ALA A 168 1.47 11.51 4.10
N THR A 169 2.34 12.51 3.99
CA THR A 169 3.11 13.04 5.12
C THR A 169 2.61 14.39 5.64
N GLY A 170 1.78 15.09 4.86
CA GLY A 170 1.09 16.28 5.33
C GLY A 170 -0.15 15.94 6.16
N ASP A 171 -0.56 16.81 7.08
CA ASP A 171 -1.84 16.66 7.77
C ASP A 171 -3.00 16.78 6.77
N LEU A 172 -4.06 15.98 6.94
CA LEU A 172 -5.21 15.91 6.03
C LEU A 172 -4.85 15.53 4.57
N SER A 173 -3.65 14.99 4.34
CA SER A 173 -3.18 14.67 2.99
C SER A 173 -3.71 13.33 2.47
N LEU A 174 -3.81 13.20 1.15
CA LEU A 174 -4.23 11.98 0.46
C LEU A 174 -3.22 11.61 -0.62
N ALA A 175 -2.54 10.47 -0.48
CA ALA A 175 -1.69 9.88 -1.50
C ALA A 175 -2.31 8.56 -2.00
N LEU A 176 -2.78 8.53 -3.24
CA LEU A 176 -3.40 7.36 -3.87
C LEU A 176 -2.63 6.95 -5.11
N GLY A 177 -1.96 5.80 -5.07
CA GLY A 177 -1.19 5.24 -6.18
C GLY A 177 0.22 4.83 -5.76
N VAL A 178 0.84 3.96 -6.57
CA VAL A 178 2.22 3.53 -6.36
C VAL A 178 3.16 4.75 -6.39
N ASN A 179 4.02 4.90 -5.38
CA ASN A 179 4.94 6.05 -5.25
C ASN A 179 4.26 7.44 -5.28
N SER A 180 2.94 7.55 -5.04
CA SER A 180 2.29 8.85 -4.89
C SER A 180 2.79 9.56 -3.63
N GLU A 181 2.97 10.88 -3.68
CA GLU A 181 3.45 11.67 -2.56
C GLU A 181 2.61 12.94 -2.34
N ALA A 182 1.94 13.01 -1.20
CA ALA A 182 1.20 14.17 -0.72
C ALA A 182 1.87 14.67 0.58
N SER A 183 2.75 15.66 0.45
CA SER A 183 3.56 16.17 1.57
C SER A 183 3.11 17.53 2.11
N GLY A 184 2.22 18.23 1.39
CA GLY A 184 1.58 19.46 1.87
C GLY A 184 0.36 19.20 2.77
N THR A 185 0.06 20.15 3.66
CA THR A 185 -1.18 20.11 4.46
C THR A 185 -2.41 20.20 3.55
N GLY A 186 -3.34 19.26 3.68
CA GLY A 186 -4.53 19.16 2.85
C GLY A 186 -4.24 18.92 1.36
N SER A 187 -3.03 18.45 1.01
CA SER A 187 -2.66 18.17 -0.36
C SER A 187 -3.15 16.79 -0.81
N MET A 188 -3.38 16.63 -2.11
CA MET A 188 -3.83 15.36 -2.68
C MET A 188 -3.02 14.99 -3.91
N ALA A 189 -2.43 13.79 -3.89
CA ALA A 189 -1.67 13.21 -4.98
C ALA A 189 -2.33 11.90 -5.44
N LEU A 190 -2.88 11.89 -6.65
CA LEU A 190 -3.68 10.80 -7.19
C LEU A 190 -3.05 10.27 -8.49
N GLY A 191 -2.31 9.16 -8.42
CA GLY A 191 -1.67 8.52 -9.58
C GLY A 191 -0.29 7.96 -9.28
N LEU A 192 0.25 7.14 -10.20
CA LEU A 192 1.62 6.63 -10.14
C LEU A 192 2.61 7.81 -10.07
N GLY A 193 3.35 7.95 -8.97
CA GLY A 193 4.37 9.00 -8.84
C GLY A 193 3.84 10.44 -8.82
N ALA A 194 2.52 10.65 -8.65
CA ALA A 194 1.95 11.99 -8.53
C ALA A 194 2.50 12.68 -7.27
N GLN A 195 2.77 13.99 -7.34
CA GLN A 195 3.43 14.76 -6.27
C GLN A 195 2.66 16.04 -5.96
N ALA A 196 2.11 16.14 -4.76
CA ALA A 196 1.44 17.32 -4.23
C ALA A 196 2.16 17.83 -2.97
N SER A 197 3.14 18.71 -3.18
CA SER A 197 4.14 19.06 -2.15
C SER A 197 3.85 20.34 -1.36
N SER A 198 2.78 21.06 -1.69
CA SER A 198 2.43 22.35 -1.07
C SER A 198 1.05 22.30 -0.45
N ALA A 199 0.78 23.24 0.47
CA ALA A 199 -0.51 23.31 1.15
C ALA A 199 -1.67 23.45 0.14
N ASN A 200 -2.71 22.65 0.32
CA ASN A 200 -3.90 22.62 -0.52
C ASN A 200 -3.63 22.37 -2.02
N SER A 201 -2.48 21.78 -2.38
CA SER A 201 -2.17 21.47 -3.77
C SER A 201 -2.79 20.13 -4.21
N LEU A 202 -3.13 20.04 -5.50
CA LEU A 202 -3.80 18.88 -6.09
C LEU A 202 -3.02 18.40 -7.33
N ALA A 203 -2.46 17.20 -7.26
CA ALA A 203 -1.81 16.53 -8.38
C ALA A 203 -2.60 15.28 -8.78
N VAL A 204 -3.11 15.22 -10.00
CA VAL A 204 -3.91 14.09 -10.50
C VAL A 204 -3.40 13.61 -11.83
N GLY A 205 -2.95 12.36 -11.87
CA GLY A 205 -2.40 11.65 -13.01
C GLY A 205 -0.93 11.30 -12.83
N GLY A 206 -0.44 10.34 -13.64
CA GLY A 206 0.90 9.77 -13.45
C GLY A 206 2.00 10.82 -13.54
N TYR A 207 2.82 10.93 -12.48
CA TYR A 207 3.93 11.88 -12.35
C TYR A 207 3.56 13.36 -12.39
N SER A 208 2.26 13.71 -12.29
CA SER A 208 1.85 15.12 -12.16
C SER A 208 2.48 15.78 -10.94
N VAL A 209 2.78 17.08 -11.03
CA VAL A 209 3.44 17.84 -9.98
C VAL A 209 2.65 19.11 -9.66
N ALA A 210 2.15 19.21 -8.43
CA ALA A 210 1.53 20.41 -7.87
C ALA A 210 2.36 20.91 -6.68
N SER A 211 3.32 21.80 -6.95
CA SER A 211 4.26 22.33 -5.95
C SER A 211 4.00 23.80 -5.59
N GLY A 212 3.07 24.48 -6.26
CA GLY A 212 2.53 25.75 -5.81
C GLY A 212 1.51 25.57 -4.69
N GLY A 213 1.45 26.50 -3.73
CA GLY A 213 0.35 26.54 -2.75
C GLY A 213 -0.98 26.74 -3.47
N GLU A 214 -2.02 26.00 -3.06
CA GLU A 214 -3.34 26.03 -3.70
C GLU A 214 -3.30 25.73 -5.22
N SER A 215 -2.24 25.08 -5.73
CA SER A 215 -2.10 24.80 -7.16
C SER A 215 -2.79 23.50 -7.58
N VAL A 216 -3.17 23.41 -8.85
CA VAL A 216 -3.85 22.25 -9.44
C VAL A 216 -3.10 21.78 -10.68
N ALA A 217 -2.56 20.56 -10.65
CA ALA A 217 -2.00 19.87 -11.79
C ALA A 217 -2.87 18.66 -12.13
N LEU A 218 -3.61 18.72 -13.24
CA LEU A 218 -4.47 17.63 -13.71
C LEU A 218 -4.01 17.17 -15.10
N GLY A 219 -3.46 15.96 -15.15
CA GLY A 219 -2.85 15.36 -16.33
C GLY A 219 -1.71 14.43 -15.90
N GLY A 220 -0.92 13.91 -16.83
CA GLY A 220 0.17 13.01 -16.47
C GLY A 220 1.35 13.14 -17.40
N ILE A 221 2.23 12.14 -17.36
CA ILE A 221 3.25 11.91 -18.38
C ILE A 221 2.66 12.14 -19.76
N GLY A 222 3.33 13.00 -20.52
CA GLY A 222 3.10 13.00 -21.94
C GLY A 222 3.85 11.87 -22.61
N GLU A 223 3.33 11.49 -23.78
CA GLU A 223 3.97 10.48 -24.59
C GLU A 223 5.44 10.88 -24.84
N ASN A 224 6.31 9.86 -24.93
CA ASN A 224 7.66 10.02 -25.46
C ASN A 224 8.64 10.89 -24.64
N GLY A 225 8.57 10.84 -23.30
CA GLY A 225 9.57 11.50 -22.43
C GLY A 225 9.35 13.01 -22.26
N THR A 226 8.14 13.48 -22.55
CA THR A 226 7.74 14.86 -22.26
C THR A 226 7.52 15.06 -20.76
N VAL A 227 7.72 16.30 -20.33
CA VAL A 227 7.51 16.76 -18.96
C VAL A 227 6.08 16.43 -18.53
N ALA A 228 5.88 15.94 -17.30
CA ALA A 228 4.53 15.72 -16.78
C ALA A 228 3.77 17.06 -16.63
N THR A 229 2.48 17.01 -16.35
CA THR A 229 1.72 18.23 -16.00
C THR A 229 2.28 18.87 -14.73
N GLN A 230 2.62 20.16 -14.77
CA GLN A 230 3.25 20.89 -13.66
C GLN A 230 2.51 22.18 -13.32
N ALA A 231 2.06 22.32 -12.07
CA ALA A 231 1.51 23.55 -11.50
C ALA A 231 2.40 24.01 -10.34
N THR A 232 3.37 24.87 -10.64
CA THR A 232 4.43 25.30 -9.70
C THR A 232 4.22 26.71 -9.15
N GLY A 233 3.42 27.54 -9.82
CA GLY A 233 3.03 28.85 -9.32
C GLY A 233 2.02 28.79 -8.18
N LEU A 234 2.06 29.75 -7.26
CA LEU A 234 1.03 29.92 -6.23
C LEU A 234 -0.35 30.11 -6.90
N ARG A 235 -1.36 29.33 -6.51
CA ARG A 235 -2.72 29.34 -7.11
C ARG A 235 -2.73 29.05 -8.61
N SER A 236 -1.70 28.39 -9.14
CA SER A 236 -1.63 28.11 -10.57
C SER A 236 -2.43 26.87 -10.95
N THR A 237 -2.90 26.81 -12.19
CA THR A 237 -3.67 25.68 -12.72
C THR A 237 -3.03 25.17 -14.00
N ALA A 238 -2.59 23.91 -14.02
CA ALA A 238 -2.13 23.21 -15.21
C ALA A 238 -3.08 22.05 -15.51
N LEU A 239 -3.74 22.09 -16.67
CA LEU A 239 -4.68 21.08 -17.13
C LEU A 239 -4.27 20.55 -18.50
N GLY A 240 -4.04 19.25 -18.58
CA GLY A 240 -3.67 18.56 -19.80
C GLY A 240 -2.22 18.07 -19.76
N THR A 241 -1.98 17.03 -20.53
CA THR A 241 -0.68 16.38 -20.65
C THR A 241 0.43 17.37 -21.00
N ALA A 242 1.51 17.36 -20.22
CA ALA A 242 2.65 18.26 -20.37
C ALA A 242 2.35 19.77 -20.28
N SER A 243 1.18 20.17 -19.78
CA SER A 243 0.92 21.58 -19.47
C SER A 243 1.76 22.06 -18.28
N GLN A 244 2.20 23.30 -18.33
CA GLN A 244 3.05 23.93 -17.32
C GLN A 244 2.48 25.28 -16.92
N SER A 245 2.15 25.44 -15.65
CA SER A 245 1.69 26.71 -15.09
C SER A 245 2.62 27.14 -13.95
N SER A 246 3.60 27.97 -14.29
CA SER A 246 4.65 28.43 -13.37
C SER A 246 4.41 29.84 -12.84
N GLY A 247 3.60 30.65 -13.54
CA GLY A 247 3.16 31.95 -13.05
C GLY A 247 2.22 31.86 -11.84
N GLN A 248 2.32 32.81 -10.91
CA GLN A 248 1.33 32.94 -9.83
C GLN A 248 -0.05 33.29 -10.41
N GLN A 249 -1.10 32.62 -9.93
CA GLN A 249 -2.49 32.77 -10.41
C GLN A 249 -2.65 32.50 -11.92
N ALA A 250 -1.67 31.84 -12.54
CA ALA A 250 -1.68 31.53 -13.95
C ALA A 250 -2.53 30.29 -14.24
N ALA A 251 -2.97 30.15 -15.50
CA ALA A 251 -3.69 28.98 -15.97
C ALA A 251 -3.14 28.52 -17.32
N ALA A 252 -2.67 27.27 -17.39
CA ALA A 252 -2.26 26.59 -18.61
C ALA A 252 -3.21 25.42 -18.88
N VAL A 253 -3.98 25.48 -19.97
CA VAL A 253 -4.99 24.48 -20.31
C VAL A 253 -4.79 24.00 -21.74
N GLY A 254 -4.38 22.73 -21.90
CA GLY A 254 -4.13 22.09 -23.19
C GLY A 254 -2.87 21.22 -23.19
N TYR A 255 -2.68 20.41 -24.24
CA TYR A 255 -1.44 19.67 -24.44
C TYR A 255 -0.27 20.66 -24.61
N MET A 256 0.75 20.56 -23.76
CA MET A 256 1.92 21.47 -23.77
C MET A 256 1.60 22.97 -23.63
N ALA A 257 0.44 23.35 -23.07
CA ALA A 257 0.16 24.75 -22.77
C ALA A 257 1.11 25.26 -21.67
N GLN A 258 1.58 26.50 -21.78
CA GLN A 258 2.59 27.08 -20.88
C GLN A 258 2.17 28.47 -20.42
N ALA A 259 2.02 28.69 -19.12
CA ALA A 259 1.68 29.99 -18.54
C ALA A 259 2.70 30.38 -17.47
N ASP A 260 3.68 31.21 -17.85
CA ASP A 260 4.87 31.48 -17.04
C ASP A 260 4.87 32.87 -16.37
N SER A 261 3.83 33.65 -16.60
CA SER A 261 3.66 35.00 -16.04
C SER A 261 2.51 35.09 -15.04
N TYR A 262 2.59 36.07 -14.15
CA TYR A 262 1.53 36.36 -13.19
C TYR A 262 0.21 36.66 -13.90
N ASN A 263 -0.89 36.01 -13.46
CA ASN A 263 -2.20 36.04 -14.11
C ASN A 263 -2.19 35.66 -15.60
N GLY A 264 -1.13 34.99 -16.09
CA GLY A 264 -1.05 34.54 -17.48
C GLY A 264 -2.05 33.43 -17.77
N ILE A 265 -2.80 33.52 -18.87
CA ILE A 265 -3.75 32.49 -19.30
C ILE A 265 -3.35 31.94 -20.67
N ALA A 266 -2.90 30.70 -20.71
CA ALA A 266 -2.61 29.94 -21.92
C ALA A 266 -3.70 28.88 -22.14
N LEU A 267 -4.52 29.04 -23.17
CA LEU A 267 -5.60 28.11 -23.52
C LEU A 267 -5.44 27.60 -24.95
N GLY A 268 -5.09 26.32 -25.08
CA GLY A 268 -4.89 25.65 -26.36
C GLY A 268 -3.60 24.82 -26.40
N SER A 269 -3.53 23.88 -27.34
CA SER A 269 -2.35 23.03 -27.53
C SER A 269 -1.14 23.89 -27.91
N GLY A 270 -0.06 23.82 -27.13
CA GLY A 270 1.15 24.60 -27.35
C GLY A 270 0.99 26.12 -27.18
N SER A 271 -0.12 26.59 -26.60
CA SER A 271 -0.27 28.01 -26.25
C SER A 271 0.77 28.42 -25.20
N HIS A 272 1.28 29.65 -25.28
CA HIS A 272 2.34 30.13 -24.42
C HIS A 272 2.11 31.58 -23.97
N VAL A 273 2.09 31.82 -22.66
CA VAL A 273 2.23 33.16 -22.08
C VAL A 273 3.64 33.25 -21.51
N GLU A 274 4.47 34.08 -22.14
CA GLU A 274 5.88 34.24 -21.78
C GLU A 274 6.05 34.92 -20.41
N SER A 275 7.14 34.60 -19.74
CA SER A 275 7.53 35.27 -18.50
C SER A 275 7.61 36.79 -18.71
N GLY A 276 6.99 37.56 -17.81
CA GLY A 276 6.95 39.03 -17.90
C GLY A 276 5.79 39.59 -18.73
N ALA A 277 5.03 38.77 -19.45
CA ALA A 277 3.76 39.17 -20.06
C ALA A 277 2.63 39.14 -18.99
N TYR A 278 2.67 40.08 -18.05
CA TYR A 278 1.74 40.16 -16.92
C TYR A 278 0.29 40.27 -17.41
N GLU A 279 -0.61 39.45 -16.86
CA GLU A 279 -2.05 39.45 -17.18
C GLU A 279 -2.37 39.16 -18.67
N ALA A 280 -1.40 38.63 -19.42
CA ALA A 280 -1.55 38.34 -20.82
C ALA A 280 -2.31 37.03 -21.07
N VAL A 281 -2.95 36.94 -22.24
CA VAL A 281 -3.78 35.80 -22.62
C VAL A 281 -3.36 35.29 -24.00
N ALA A 282 -2.94 34.04 -24.07
CA ALA A 282 -2.70 33.30 -25.31
C ALA A 282 -3.87 32.32 -25.55
N LEU A 283 -4.68 32.57 -26.58
CA LEU A 283 -5.85 31.75 -26.93
C LEU A 283 -5.66 31.09 -28.30
N GLY A 284 -5.81 29.77 -28.35
CA GLY A 284 -5.68 28.97 -29.57
C GLY A 284 -4.42 28.10 -29.60
N SER A 285 -4.32 27.25 -30.63
CA SER A 285 -3.18 26.36 -30.77
C SER A 285 -1.95 27.16 -31.19
N ASN A 286 -0.83 26.98 -30.47
CA ASN A 286 0.45 27.66 -30.72
C ASN A 286 0.39 29.19 -30.68
N SER A 287 -0.63 29.75 -30.02
CA SER A 287 -0.70 31.19 -29.78
C SER A 287 0.33 31.58 -28.73
N ILE A 288 1.01 32.72 -28.94
CA ILE A 288 1.99 33.27 -28.01
C ILE A 288 1.49 34.64 -27.55
N ALA A 289 1.55 34.88 -26.25
CA ALA A 289 1.41 36.20 -25.67
C ALA A 289 2.73 36.55 -24.99
N ASP A 290 3.41 37.54 -25.54
CA ASP A 290 4.68 38.07 -25.08
C ASP A 290 4.51 39.55 -24.70
N ARG A 291 5.63 40.25 -24.52
CA ARG A 291 5.66 41.63 -24.02
C ARG A 291 5.91 42.66 -25.14
N ASP A 292 6.18 42.22 -26.37
CA ASP A 292 6.66 43.06 -27.47
C ASP A 292 5.57 43.27 -28.54
#